data_AF-A0AB73MHM6-F1
#
_entry.id   AF-A0AB73MHM6-F1
#
_cell.length_a   1.000
_cell.length_b   1.000
_cell.length_c   1.000
_cell.angle_alpha   90.00
_cell.angle_beta   90.00
_cell.angle_gamma   90.00
#
_symmetry.space_group_name_H-M   'P 1'
#
loop_
_entity.id
_entity.type
_entity.pdbx_description
1 polymer ?
#
loop_
_entity_poly.entity_id
_entity_poly.type
_entity_poly.pdbx_seq_one_letter_code
_entity_poly.pdbx_strand_id
1 'polypeptide(L)'
;MPNVTPLRYPGGKAKLYRYFQRLIAQNNLYDCTYVEPFCGGAGLAIELLRAGIVSAIHLNDLDRAVFAFWREAVDYTDRLCARIEDTPCSMETWQDCKEIYRSSDVSSLEDLGFATFFLNRTNRSGILKGG
;
A
#
# COMPACT_ATOMS: atom_id res chain seq x y z
N MET A 1 -1.97 -17.90 -3.40
CA MET A 1 -2.26 -16.77 -4.32
C MET A 1 -1.09 -15.82 -4.23
N PRO A 2 -0.56 -15.32 -5.36
CA PRO A 2 0.48 -14.30 -5.33
C PRO A 2 -0.02 -13.07 -4.56
N ASN A 3 0.87 -12.39 -3.84
CA ASN A 3 0.52 -11.19 -3.12
C ASN A 3 0.23 -10.08 -4.14
N VAL A 4 -0.98 -9.54 -4.12
CA VAL A 4 -1.44 -8.56 -5.13
C VAL A 4 -1.13 -7.11 -4.79
N THR A 5 -0.59 -6.89 -3.59
CA THR A 5 -0.22 -5.57 -3.11
C THR A 5 1.31 -5.42 -3.02
N PRO A 6 1.85 -4.24 -3.37
CA PRO A 6 3.27 -3.92 -3.22
C PRO A 6 3.74 -3.89 -1.76
N LEU A 7 2.84 -3.72 -0.78
CA LEU A 7 3.21 -3.66 0.64
C LEU A 7 3.09 -5.03 1.34
N ARG A 8 4.07 -5.32 2.20
CA ARG A 8 3.95 -6.33 3.26
C ARG A 8 3.35 -5.65 4.49
N TYR A 9 2.05 -5.80 4.70
CA TYR A 9 1.36 -5.08 5.77
C TYR A 9 0.68 -6.04 6.77
N PRO A 10 0.85 -5.83 8.09
CA PRO A 10 0.15 -6.60 9.12
C PRO A 10 -1.38 -6.54 8.96
N GLY A 11 -2.06 -7.62 9.31
CA GLY A 11 -3.53 -7.67 9.23
C GLY A 11 -4.08 -7.76 7.80
N GLY A 12 -3.26 -8.18 6.83
CA GLY A 12 -3.65 -8.31 5.43
C GLY A 12 -4.98 -9.05 5.23
N LYS A 13 -6.03 -8.29 4.87
CA LYS A 13 -7.40 -8.77 4.72
C LYS A 13 -7.65 -9.57 3.43
N ALA A 14 -6.63 -9.79 2.61
CA ALA A 14 -6.74 -10.56 1.36
C ALA A 14 -7.32 -11.97 1.58
N LYS A 15 -7.06 -12.59 2.75
CA LYS A 15 -7.67 -13.89 3.12
C LYS A 15 -9.20 -13.85 3.22
N LEU A 16 -9.79 -12.67 3.45
CA LEU A 16 -11.24 -12.46 3.51
C LEU A 16 -11.89 -12.30 2.14
N TYR A 17 -11.12 -12.33 1.04
CA TYR A 17 -11.65 -12.15 -0.31
C TYR A 17 -12.87 -13.03 -0.60
N ARG A 18 -12.79 -14.34 -0.31
CA ARG A 18 -13.90 -15.27 -0.56
C ARG A 18 -15.14 -14.97 0.28
N TYR A 19 -14.97 -14.40 1.47
CA TYR A 19 -16.09 -13.97 2.30
C TYR A 19 -16.77 -12.74 1.68
N PHE A 20 -16.01 -11.70 1.33
CA PHE A 20 -16.55 -10.49 0.71
C PHE A 20 -17.15 -10.76 -0.67
N GLN A 21 -16.55 -11.62 -1.48
CA GLN A 21 -17.11 -12.05 -2.77
C GLN A 21 -18.53 -12.63 -2.58
N ARG A 22 -18.73 -13.50 -1.59
CA ARG A 22 -20.06 -14.06 -1.28
C ARG A 22 -21.01 -13.01 -0.71
N LEU A 23 -20.52 -12.14 0.17
CA LEU A 23 -21.32 -11.07 0.77
C LEU A 23 -21.88 -10.14 -0.31
N ILE A 24 -21.03 -9.70 -1.25
CA ILE A 24 -21.42 -8.86 -2.39
C ILE A 24 -22.46 -9.57 -3.25
N ALA A 25 -22.22 -10.84 -3.59
CA ALA A 25 -23.14 -11.66 -4.39
C ALA A 25 -24.53 -11.80 -3.73
N GLN A 26 -24.57 -12.13 -2.43
CA GLN A 26 -25.81 -12.34 -1.68
C GLN A 26 -26.66 -11.08 -1.55
N ASN A 27 -26.04 -9.90 -1.66
CA ASN A 27 -26.72 -8.61 -1.56
C ASN A 27 -26.95 -7.95 -2.93
N ASN A 28 -26.64 -8.64 -4.04
CA ASN A 28 -26.72 -8.09 -5.41
C ASN A 28 -25.93 -6.77 -5.59
N LEU A 29 -24.73 -6.69 -4.98
CA LEU A 29 -23.88 -5.49 -4.98
C LEU A 29 -22.72 -5.57 -5.98
N TYR A 30 -22.82 -6.38 -7.04
CA TYR A 30 -21.79 -6.39 -8.08
C TYR A 30 -21.60 -5.00 -8.71
N ASP A 31 -20.40 -4.72 -9.19
CA ASP A 31 -20.03 -3.43 -9.80
C ASP A 31 -20.20 -2.23 -8.87
N CYS A 32 -20.35 -2.45 -7.55
CA CYS A 32 -20.41 -1.35 -6.59
C CYS A 32 -19.04 -0.68 -6.39
N THR A 33 -19.05 0.45 -5.69
CA THR A 33 -17.84 1.11 -5.19
C THR A 33 -17.51 0.58 -3.80
N TYR A 34 -16.30 0.02 -3.64
CA TYR A 34 -15.82 -0.47 -2.35
C TYR A 34 -14.95 0.57 -1.64
N VAL A 35 -15.29 0.90 -0.40
CA VAL A 35 -14.54 1.89 0.40
C VAL A 35 -13.84 1.15 1.54
N GLU A 36 -12.51 1.31 1.64
CA GLU A 36 -11.70 0.75 2.73
C GLU A 36 -11.03 1.88 3.54
N PRO A 37 -11.66 2.34 4.65
CA PRO A 37 -11.17 3.47 5.45
C PRO A 37 -9.85 3.21 6.21
N PHE A 38 -9.46 1.95 6.33
CA PHE A 38 -8.27 1.45 7.01
C PHE A 38 -7.54 0.47 6.09
N CYS A 39 -7.04 1.00 4.97
CA CYS A 39 -6.57 0.17 3.88
C CYS A 39 -5.27 -0.58 4.24
N GLY A 40 -4.33 0.06 4.94
CA GLY A 40 -3.00 -0.48 5.13
C GLY A 40 -2.38 -0.91 3.81
N GLY A 41 -2.21 -2.22 3.63
CA GLY A 41 -1.75 -2.82 2.37
C GLY A 41 -2.83 -3.02 1.28
N ALA A 42 -4.09 -2.67 1.52
CA ALA A 42 -5.22 -2.72 0.56
C ALA A 42 -5.46 -4.06 -0.15
N GLY A 43 -4.94 -5.17 0.39
CA GLY A 43 -4.95 -6.45 -0.30
C GLY A 43 -6.36 -7.03 -0.58
N LEU A 44 -7.37 -6.64 0.19
CA LEU A 44 -8.76 -7.04 -0.08
C LEU A 44 -9.37 -6.19 -1.19
N ALA A 45 -9.34 -4.86 -1.06
CA ALA A 45 -9.87 -3.94 -2.06
C ALA A 45 -9.28 -4.19 -3.45
N ILE A 46 -7.95 -4.36 -3.55
CA ILE A 46 -7.27 -4.63 -4.82
C ILE A 46 -7.70 -5.97 -5.41
N GLU A 47 -7.83 -7.03 -4.60
CA GLU A 47 -8.29 -8.33 -5.10
C GLU A 47 -9.72 -8.26 -5.63
N LEU A 48 -10.62 -7.55 -4.93
CA LEU A 48 -12.00 -7.34 -5.38
C LEU A 48 -12.06 -6.59 -6.71
N LEU A 49 -11.27 -5.52 -6.85
CA LEU A 49 -11.20 -4.73 -8.08
C LEU A 49 -10.62 -5.55 -9.24
N ARG A 50 -9.48 -6.21 -9.01
CA ARG A 50 -8.82 -7.04 -10.03
C ARG A 50 -9.70 -8.20 -10.50
N ALA A 51 -10.50 -8.77 -9.61
CA ALA A 51 -11.44 -9.85 -9.93
C ALA A 51 -12.72 -9.36 -10.62
N GLY A 52 -12.89 -8.05 -10.85
CA GLY A 52 -14.09 -7.48 -11.45
C GLY A 52 -15.34 -7.63 -10.59
N ILE A 53 -15.18 -7.81 -9.27
CA ILE A 53 -16.32 -7.94 -8.34
C ILE A 53 -16.89 -6.56 -8.00
N VAL A 54 -16.03 -5.54 -7.98
CA VAL A 54 -16.35 -4.12 -7.71
C VAL A 54 -15.80 -3.27 -8.85
N SER A 55 -16.45 -2.16 -9.16
CA SER A 55 -16.08 -1.29 -10.29
C SER A 55 -15.04 -0.24 -9.91
N ALA A 56 -14.99 0.14 -8.63
CA ALA A 56 -14.08 1.14 -8.11
C ALA A 56 -13.74 0.86 -6.65
N ILE A 57 -12.57 1.35 -6.21
CA ILE A 57 -12.15 1.31 -4.81
C ILE A 57 -11.75 2.71 -4.33
N HIS A 58 -12.07 3.03 -3.08
CA HIS A 58 -11.52 4.18 -2.36
C HIS A 58 -10.71 3.68 -1.18
N LEU A 59 -9.44 4.04 -1.15
CA LEU A 59 -8.52 3.69 -0.08
C LEU A 59 -8.27 4.91 0.80
N ASN A 60 -8.37 4.71 2.11
CA ASN A 60 -7.94 5.69 3.09
C ASN A 60 -7.15 4.99 4.19
N ASP A 61 -6.20 5.71 4.78
CA ASP A 61 -5.57 5.32 6.01
C ASP A 61 -5.26 6.58 6.83
N LEU A 62 -5.26 6.44 8.16
CA LEU A 62 -4.86 7.54 9.05
C LEU A 62 -3.35 7.77 8.99
N ASP A 63 -2.59 6.70 8.74
CA ASP A 63 -1.14 6.79 8.64
C ASP A 63 -0.74 7.54 7.36
N ARG A 64 -0.12 8.72 7.55
CA ARG A 64 0.31 9.60 6.45
C ARG A 64 1.37 8.94 5.56
N ALA A 65 2.19 8.05 6.11
CA ALA A 65 3.20 7.33 5.37
C ALA A 65 2.56 6.31 4.41
N VAL A 66 1.54 5.60 4.89
CA VAL A 66 0.71 4.69 4.06
C VAL A 66 -0.05 5.45 2.99
N PHE A 67 -0.65 6.60 3.34
CA PHE A 67 -1.30 7.48 2.37
C PHE A 67 -0.31 7.97 1.29
N ALA A 68 0.85 8.48 1.71
CA ALA A 68 1.89 8.97 0.81
C ALA A 68 2.33 7.88 -0.16
N PHE A 69 2.54 6.65 0.33
CA PHE A 69 2.83 5.51 -0.52
C PHE A 69 1.74 5.26 -1.57
N TRP A 70 0.47 5.17 -1.17
CA TRP A 70 -0.62 4.90 -2.11
C TRP A 70 -0.80 6.01 -3.13
N ARG A 71 -0.60 7.27 -2.73
CA ARG A 71 -0.59 8.41 -3.66
C ARG A 71 0.50 8.25 -4.71
N GLU A 72 1.74 7.94 -4.30
CA GLU A 72 2.84 7.73 -5.26
C GLU A 72 2.58 6.52 -6.17
N ALA A 73 2.03 5.43 -5.63
CA ALA A 73 1.76 4.21 -6.38
C ALA A 73 0.59 4.31 -7.38
N VAL A 74 -0.34 5.25 -7.17
CA VAL A 74 -1.53 5.42 -8.02
C VAL A 74 -1.40 6.62 -8.95
N ASP A 75 -0.95 7.77 -8.43
CA ASP A 75 -0.94 9.04 -9.18
C ASP A 75 0.40 9.31 -9.86
N TYR A 76 1.49 8.69 -9.38
CA TYR A 76 2.87 8.97 -9.82
C TYR A 76 3.69 7.69 -10.06
N THR A 77 3.04 6.66 -10.60
CA THR A 77 3.59 5.30 -10.77
C THR A 77 4.97 5.28 -11.42
N ASP A 78 5.14 5.96 -12.56
CA ASP A 78 6.41 5.95 -13.30
C ASP A 78 7.55 6.58 -12.50
N ARG A 79 7.26 7.63 -11.72
CA ARG A 79 8.24 8.25 -10.82
C ARG A 79 8.64 7.30 -9.69
N LEU A 80 7.67 6.63 -9.08
CA LEU A 80 7.95 5.64 -8.04
C LEU A 80 8.80 4.48 -8.59
N CYS A 81 8.44 3.96 -9.77
CA CYS A 81 9.21 2.91 -10.46
C CYS A 81 10.65 3.35 -10.77
N ALA A 82 10.83 4.54 -11.35
CA ALA A 82 12.16 5.09 -11.63
C ALA A 82 13.01 5.21 -10.34
N ARG A 83 12.44 5.76 -9.27
CA ARG A 83 13.14 5.84 -7.98
C ARG A 83 13.53 4.47 -7.43
N ILE A 84 12.69 3.43 -7.60
CA ILE A 84 13.01 2.06 -7.18
C ILE A 84 14.19 1.51 -7.98
N GLU A 85 14.24 1.75 -9.28
CA GLU A 85 15.30 1.27 -10.18
C GLU A 85 16.63 2.00 -9.96
N ASP A 86 16.57 3.33 -9.76
CA ASP A 86 17.74 4.19 -9.68
C ASP A 86 18.37 4.24 -8.29
N THR A 87 17.65 3.84 -7.23
CA THR A 87 18.14 3.96 -5.85
C THR A 87 18.93 2.71 -5.42
N PRO A 88 20.21 2.84 -5.05
CA PRO A 88 20.99 1.71 -4.53
C PRO A 88 20.40 1.18 -3.22
N CYS A 89 20.31 -0.15 -3.09
CA CYS A 89 19.91 -0.79 -1.84
C CYS A 89 21.11 -0.91 -0.88
N SER A 90 21.44 0.19 -0.20
CA SER A 90 22.57 0.29 0.73
C SER A 90 22.12 0.62 2.17
N MET A 91 23.01 0.45 3.14
CA MET A 91 22.74 0.87 4.53
C MET A 91 22.63 2.40 4.67
N GLU A 92 23.32 3.16 3.82
CA GLU A 92 23.22 4.63 3.76
C GLU A 92 21.81 5.04 3.31
N THR A 93 21.37 4.52 2.16
CA THR A 93 20.00 4.70 1.65
C THR A 93 18.94 4.34 2.70
N TRP A 94 19.17 3.24 3.42
CA TRP A 94 18.26 2.80 4.47
C TRP A 94 18.21 3.79 5.65
N GLN A 95 19.34 4.35 6.06
CA GLN A 95 19.40 5.36 7.12
C GLN A 95 18.67 6.64 6.69
N ASP A 96 18.87 7.10 5.46
CA ASP A 96 18.18 8.27 4.91
C ASP A 96 16.66 8.06 4.87
N CYS A 97 16.21 6.92 4.33
CA CYS A 97 14.78 6.56 4.31
C CYS A 97 14.22 6.47 5.73
N LYS A 98 14.99 5.94 6.68
CA LYS A 98 14.58 5.85 8.09
C LYS A 98 14.42 7.23 8.71
N GLU A 99 15.30 8.18 8.40
CA GLU A 99 15.18 9.55 8.92
C GLU A 99 13.96 10.27 8.31
N ILE A 100 13.76 10.16 7.00
CA ILE A 100 12.57 10.69 6.31
C ILE A 100 11.30 10.13 6.95
N TYR A 101 11.21 8.81 7.12
CA TYR A 101 10.05 8.17 7.75
C TYR A 101 9.82 8.64 9.20
N ARG A 102 10.89 8.78 10.00
CA ARG A 102 10.81 9.21 11.41
C ARG A 102 10.41 10.67 11.56
N SER A 103 10.90 11.54 10.68
CA SER A 103 10.45 12.93 10.62
C SER A 103 8.94 13.00 10.33
N SER A 104 8.42 12.02 9.59
CA SER A 104 7.05 12.00 9.07
C SER A 104 6.69 13.34 8.41
N ASP A 105 7.68 13.97 7.77
CA ASP A 105 7.52 15.27 7.16
C ASP A 105 6.58 15.16 5.95
N VAL A 106 5.41 15.75 6.10
CA VAL A 106 4.37 15.79 5.06
C VAL A 106 4.62 16.89 4.04
N SER A 107 5.66 17.71 4.20
CA SER A 107 6.08 18.70 3.21
C SER A 107 6.55 18.04 1.90
N SER A 108 7.12 16.83 1.99
CA SER A 108 7.48 15.99 0.84
C SER A 108 6.80 14.62 0.91
N LEU A 109 5.56 14.55 0.42
CA LEU A 109 4.83 13.28 0.28
C LEU A 109 5.52 12.30 -0.67
N GLU A 110 6.29 12.79 -1.64
CA GLU A 110 7.04 11.95 -2.56
C GLU A 110 8.11 11.15 -1.80
N ASP A 111 8.95 11.84 -1.03
CA ASP A 111 10.02 11.21 -0.26
C ASP A 111 9.47 10.31 0.83
N LEU A 112 8.41 10.74 1.51
CA LEU A 112 7.74 9.92 2.52
C LEU A 112 7.15 8.65 1.90
N GLY A 113 6.51 8.75 0.73
CA GLY A 113 5.95 7.60 0.02
C GLY A 113 7.02 6.59 -0.41
N PHE A 114 8.12 7.09 -0.99
CA PHE A 114 9.26 6.26 -1.38
C PHE A 114 9.93 5.61 -0.16
N ALA A 115 10.25 6.39 0.88
CA ALA A 115 10.87 5.88 2.11
C ALA A 115 10.00 4.81 2.77
N THR A 116 8.68 5.00 2.78
CA THR A 116 7.72 4.01 3.30
C THR A 116 7.82 2.70 2.54
N PHE A 117 7.82 2.75 1.20
CA PHE A 117 7.97 1.56 0.37
C PHE A 117 9.33 0.90 0.58
N PHE A 118 10.42 1.67 0.55
CA PHE A 118 11.78 1.17 0.70
C PHE A 118 11.92 0.41 2.02
N LEU A 119 11.59 1.04 3.14
CA LEU A 119 11.63 0.43 4.46
C LEU A 119 10.70 -0.80 4.56
N ASN A 120 9.50 -0.74 3.97
CA ASN A 120 8.62 -1.91 3.92
C ASN A 120 9.27 -3.10 3.19
N ARG A 121 10.10 -2.83 2.18
CA ARG A 121 10.74 -3.89 1.39
C ARG A 121 12.05 -4.38 1.98
N THR A 122 12.78 -3.56 2.73
CA THR A 122 14.10 -3.88 3.29
C THR A 122 14.07 -4.26 4.77
N ASN A 123 13.07 -3.82 5.55
CA ASN A 123 12.99 -4.16 6.97
C ASN A 123 12.57 -5.62 7.18
N ARG A 124 13.00 -6.19 8.31
CA ARG A 124 12.58 -7.52 8.74
C ARG A 124 11.05 -7.61 8.78
N SER A 125 10.49 -8.54 8.02
CA SER A 125 9.04 -8.76 7.88
C SER A 125 8.24 -7.56 7.35
N GLY A 126 8.90 -6.55 6.77
CA GLY A 126 8.26 -5.32 6.29
C GLY A 126 7.68 -4.43 7.39
N ILE A 127 8.17 -4.58 8.62
CA ILE A 127 7.74 -3.76 9.76
C ILE A 127 8.38 -2.38 9.63
N LEU A 128 7.58 -1.34 9.38
CA LEU A 128 8.07 0.03 9.16
C LEU A 128 8.81 0.61 10.37
N LYS A 129 8.36 0.28 11.59
CA LYS A 129 9.02 0.68 12.84
C LYS A 129 10.17 -0.25 13.27
N GLY A 130 10.35 -1.37 12.55
CA GLY A 130 11.37 -2.37 12.85
C GLY A 130 12.63 -2.12 12.04
N GLY A 131 13.72 -2.79 12.41
CA GLY A 131 15.03 -2.59 11.80
C GLY A 131 15.92 -1.68 12.62
#